data_AF-A0A960K688-F1
#
_entry.id   AF-A0A960K688-F1
#
_cell.length_a   1.000
_cell.length_b   1.000
_cell.length_c   1.000
_cell.angle_alpha   90.00
_cell.angle_beta   90.00
_cell.angle_gamma   90.00
#
_symmetry.space_group_name_H-M   'P 1'
#
loop_
_entity.id
_entity.type
_entity.pdbx_description
1 polymer ?
#
loop_
_entity_poly.entity_id
_entity_poly.type
_entity_poly.pdbx_seq_one_letter_code
_entity_poly.pdbx_strand_id
1 'polypeptide(L)'
;MAEPSPVAETCPKCGGRGWVVVGDGGAGTARRCECFKRDLGPALLARSGVPERYRECRLSRFDTAHHLPGARGQLLQARASCESYVDGFLRTDGSFVSTGLLFYGPPGAGKTHLAVSVLNELISRYRVGGRFVDFTSLIHKIQSTFDPGSMESKREVLDPVMNVPFLIIDELGAQKPTPWVQDILYLII
;
A
#
# COMPACT_ATOMS: atom_id res chain seq x y z
N MET A 1 30.26 -13.35 -3.12
CA MET A 1 29.90 -14.14 -1.92
C MET A 1 29.03 -13.24 -1.08
N ALA A 2 27.72 -13.46 -1.07
CA ALA A 2 26.79 -12.64 -0.29
C ALA A 2 26.90 -13.08 1.18
N GLU A 3 27.19 -12.14 2.08
CA GLU A 3 27.14 -12.37 3.52
C GLU A 3 25.71 -12.78 3.92
N PRO A 4 25.56 -13.73 4.86
CA PRO A 4 24.24 -14.12 5.33
C PRO A 4 23.59 -12.91 6.04
N SER A 5 22.43 -12.50 5.54
CA SER A 5 21.53 -11.54 6.18
C SER A 5 21.32 -11.95 7.65
N PRO A 6 21.37 -11.01 8.63
CA PRO A 6 21.26 -11.35 10.04
C PRO A 6 19.94 -12.08 10.28
N VAL A 7 20.05 -13.29 10.84
CA VAL A 7 18.91 -14.11 11.26
C VAL A 7 18.08 -13.23 12.18
N ALA A 8 16.85 -12.90 11.79
CA ALA A 8 15.95 -12.08 12.59
C ALA A 8 15.83 -12.74 13.97
N GLU A 9 16.43 -12.12 14.99
CA GLU A 9 16.46 -12.66 16.34
C GLU A 9 15.02 -12.93 16.79
N THR A 10 14.71 -14.21 17.02
CA THR A 10 13.38 -14.64 17.44
C THR A 10 12.98 -13.88 18.71
N CYS A 11 11.80 -13.26 18.70
CA CYS A 11 11.37 -12.38 19.80
C CYS A 11 11.49 -13.10 21.16
N PRO A 12 12.26 -12.59 22.13
CA PRO A 12 12.54 -13.28 23.40
C PRO A 12 11.28 -13.44 24.27
N LYS A 13 10.24 -12.63 24.04
CA LYS A 13 8.97 -12.70 24.77
C LYS A 13 8.07 -13.84 24.28
N CYS A 14 8.01 -14.08 22.97
CA CYS A 14 7.07 -15.07 22.39
C CYS A 14 7.74 -16.21 21.61
N GLY A 15 9.07 -16.23 21.51
CA GLY A 15 9.81 -17.21 20.72
C GLY A 15 9.42 -17.22 19.24
N GLY A 16 9.03 -16.07 18.68
CA GLY A 16 8.56 -15.95 17.29
C GLY A 16 7.10 -16.38 17.04
N ARG A 17 6.38 -16.87 18.04
CA ARG A 17 4.98 -17.31 17.89
C ARG A 17 3.98 -16.16 17.74
N GLY A 18 4.34 -14.94 18.18
CA GLY A 18 3.46 -13.77 18.17
C GLY A 18 2.40 -13.75 19.28
N TRP A 19 2.44 -14.70 20.21
CA TRP A 19 1.51 -14.83 21.34
C TRP A 19 2.27 -15.03 22.66
N VAL A 20 1.73 -14.48 23.74
CA VAL A 20 2.17 -14.70 25.12
C VAL A 20 0.98 -15.10 25.97
N VAL A 21 1.19 -15.97 26.95
CA VAL A 21 0.14 -16.38 27.90
C VAL A 21 0.30 -15.53 29.16
N VAL A 22 -0.77 -14.84 29.57
CA VAL A 22 -0.79 -14.02 30.78
C VAL A 22 -1.59 -14.77 31.84
N GLY A 23 -0.98 -14.99 33.01
CA GLY A 23 -1.62 -15.69 34.12
C GLY A 23 -2.82 -14.91 34.66
N ASP A 24 -3.95 -15.59 34.80
CA ASP A 24 -5.24 -15.08 35.30
C ASP A 24 -5.79 -15.92 36.47
N GLY A 25 -4.94 -16.74 37.09
CA GLY A 25 -5.33 -17.68 38.15
C GLY A 25 -5.81 -19.05 37.65
N GLY A 26 -5.86 -19.27 36.33
CA GLY A 26 -6.12 -20.57 35.70
C GLY A 26 -5.03 -20.98 34.70
N ALA A 27 -5.43 -21.54 33.55
CA ALA A 27 -4.50 -21.92 32.47
C ALA A 27 -3.85 -20.71 31.76
N GLY A 28 -4.25 -19.48 32.10
CA GLY A 28 -3.78 -18.24 31.50
C GLY A 28 -4.51 -17.87 30.21
N THR A 29 -4.57 -16.57 29.94
CA THR A 29 -5.18 -16.01 28.74
C THR A 29 -4.12 -15.70 27.68
N ALA A 30 -4.30 -16.19 26.45
CA ALA A 30 -3.43 -15.87 25.33
C ALA A 30 -3.65 -14.42 24.85
N ARG A 31 -2.59 -13.63 24.79
CA ARG A 31 -2.60 -12.25 24.24
C ARG A 31 -1.55 -12.10 23.15
N ARG A 32 -1.81 -11.22 22.18
CA ARG A 32 -0.83 -10.87 21.16
C ARG A 32 0.42 -10.28 21.81
N CYS A 33 1.58 -10.80 21.44
CA CYS A 33 2.86 -10.26 21.88
C CYS A 33 3.05 -8.83 21.31
N GLU A 34 3.73 -7.95 22.03
CA GLU A 34 4.02 -6.59 21.55
C GLU A 34 4.82 -6.57 20.24
N CYS A 35 5.69 -7.57 20.02
CA CYS A 35 6.42 -7.72 18.76
C CYS A 35 5.48 -7.89 17.57
N PHE A 36 4.29 -8.47 17.76
CA PHE A 36 3.29 -8.58 16.69
C PHE A 36 2.89 -7.18 16.20
N LYS A 37 2.73 -6.20 17.10
CA LYS A 37 2.41 -4.81 16.72
C LYS A 37 3.58 -4.11 16.02
N ARG A 38 4.82 -4.41 16.44
CA ARG A 38 6.05 -3.87 15.86
C ARG A 38 6.28 -4.41 14.45
N ASP A 39 6.11 -5.71 14.27
CA ASP A 39 6.47 -6.43 13.05
C ASP A 39 5.32 -6.40 12.02
N LEU A 40 4.09 -6.07 12.45
CA LEU A 40 2.93 -5.94 11.56
C LEU A 40 3.12 -4.84 10.50
N GLY A 41 3.64 -3.67 10.88
CA GLY A 41 3.86 -2.56 9.93
C GLY A 41 4.76 -2.97 8.75
N PRO A 42 6.00 -3.44 9.01
CA PRO A 42 6.89 -3.98 8.00
C PRO A 42 6.27 -5.13 7.19
N ALA A 43 5.53 -6.04 7.84
CA ALA A 43 4.86 -7.14 7.15
C ALA A 43 3.71 -6.69 6.23
N LEU A 44 2.99 -5.60 6.58
CA LEU A 44 1.97 -4.98 5.73
C LEU A 44 2.60 -4.27 4.54
N LEU A 45 3.73 -3.59 4.73
CA LEU A 45 4.45 -2.95 3.63
C LEU A 45 5.05 -4.00 2.68
N ALA A 46 5.65 -5.08 3.21
CA ALA A 46 6.23 -6.15 2.40
C ALA A 46 5.19 -6.84 1.49
N ARG A 47 3.97 -7.07 1.99
CA ARG A 47 2.88 -7.67 1.19
C ARG A 47 2.18 -6.71 0.24
N SER A 48 2.43 -5.40 0.35
CA SER A 48 1.72 -4.39 -0.45
C SER A 48 2.08 -4.46 -1.93
N GLY A 49 3.28 -4.94 -2.26
CA GLY A 49 3.82 -4.88 -3.62
C GLY A 49 4.42 -3.52 -4.00
N VAL A 50 4.58 -2.61 -3.05
CA VAL A 50 5.33 -1.37 -3.27
C VAL A 50 6.77 -1.73 -3.70
N PRO A 51 7.23 -1.23 -4.88
CA PRO A 51 8.60 -1.43 -5.34
C PRO A 51 9.62 -0.92 -4.33
N GLU A 52 10.78 -1.59 -4.22
CA GLU A 52 11.82 -1.27 -3.24
C GLU A 52 12.15 0.23 -3.20
N ARG A 53 12.32 0.83 -4.39
CA ARG A 53 12.66 2.26 -4.57
C ARG A 53 11.65 3.24 -3.94
N TYR A 54 10.43 2.82 -3.64
CA TYR A 54 9.38 3.67 -3.05
C TYR A 54 9.06 3.33 -1.60
N ARG A 55 9.60 2.25 -1.02
CA ARG A 55 9.26 1.81 0.35
C ARG A 55 9.57 2.86 1.42
N GLU A 56 10.55 3.71 1.15
CA GLU A 56 10.95 4.81 2.03
C GLU A 56 10.24 6.14 1.79
N CYS A 57 9.31 6.22 0.83
CA CYS A 57 8.53 7.43 0.59
C CYS A 57 7.75 7.83 1.85
N ARG A 58 7.87 9.10 2.24
CA ARG A 58 7.14 9.71 3.37
C ARG A 58 6.66 11.09 2.95
N LEU A 59 5.53 11.54 3.51
CA LEU A 59 5.02 12.90 3.28
C LEU A 59 6.01 13.95 3.79
N SER A 60 6.67 13.67 4.93
CA SER A 60 7.72 14.53 5.49
C SER A 60 8.96 14.66 4.59
N ARG A 61 9.22 13.68 3.72
CA ARG A 61 10.33 13.64 2.76
C ARG A 61 9.93 14.10 1.36
N PHE A 62 8.69 14.56 1.16
CA PHE A 62 8.25 15.09 -0.13
C PHE A 62 8.81 16.50 -0.33
N ASP A 63 9.89 16.60 -1.09
CA ASP A 63 10.52 17.87 -1.39
C ASP A 63 9.79 18.63 -2.51
N THR A 64 9.57 19.91 -2.26
CA THR A 64 8.94 20.85 -3.20
C THR A 64 9.92 21.91 -3.70
N ALA A 65 11.15 21.96 -3.16
CA ALA A 65 12.13 22.99 -3.43
C ALA A 65 12.81 22.83 -4.80
N HIS A 66 13.03 21.60 -5.27
CA HIS A 66 13.68 21.34 -6.56
C HIS A 66 12.74 21.39 -7.78
N HIS A 67 11.46 21.74 -7.59
CA HIS A 67 10.48 21.81 -8.68
C HIS A 67 10.41 23.21 -9.29
N LEU A 68 9.91 23.31 -10.53
CA LEU A 68 9.74 24.59 -11.22
C LEU A 68 8.99 25.60 -10.33
N PRO A 69 9.41 26.88 -10.27
CA PRO A 69 8.85 27.87 -9.34
C PRO A 69 7.32 28.01 -9.39
N GLY A 70 6.71 27.80 -10.56
CA GLY A 70 5.25 27.85 -10.75
C GLY A 70 4.48 26.63 -10.22
N ALA A 71 5.15 25.50 -9.96
CA ALA A 71 4.51 24.27 -9.49
C ALA A 71 4.49 24.13 -7.96
N ARG A 72 5.32 24.91 -7.24
CA ARG A 72 5.53 24.75 -5.79
C ARG A 72 4.23 24.86 -4.99
N GLY A 73 3.37 25.82 -5.31
CA GLY A 73 2.07 25.98 -4.64
C GLY A 73 1.17 24.75 -4.80
N GLN A 74 1.10 24.19 -6.01
CA GLN A 74 0.31 22.99 -6.30
C GLN A 74 0.87 21.75 -5.58
N LEU A 75 2.19 21.60 -5.50
CA LEU A 75 2.83 20.49 -4.81
C LEU A 75 2.62 20.56 -3.29
N LEU A 76 2.67 21.77 -2.71
CA LEU A 76 2.33 21.98 -1.31
C LEU A 76 0.85 21.64 -1.04
N GLN A 77 -0.05 22.05 -1.93
CA GLN A 77 -1.47 21.70 -1.82
C GLN A 77 -1.71 20.19 -1.96
N ALA A 78 -1.00 19.52 -2.87
CA ALA A 78 -1.09 18.07 -3.05
C ALA A 78 -0.63 17.34 -1.77
N ARG A 79 0.49 17.77 -1.18
CA ARG A 79 0.95 17.25 0.11
C ARG A 79 -0.07 17.49 1.23
N ALA A 80 -0.59 18.71 1.37
CA ALA A 80 -1.59 19.04 2.38
C ALA A 80 -2.89 18.25 2.22
N SER A 81 -3.28 17.96 0.98
CA SER A 81 -4.43 17.09 0.67
C SER A 81 -4.17 15.65 1.11
N CYS A 82 -2.95 15.14 0.93
CA CYS A 82 -2.55 13.82 1.44
C CYS A 82 -2.56 13.77 2.97
N GLU A 83 -2.04 14.81 3.64
CA GLU A 83 -2.05 14.91 5.10
C GLU A 83 -3.49 14.91 5.63
N SER A 84 -4.36 15.75 5.07
CA SER A 84 -5.80 15.78 5.41
C SER A 84 -6.49 14.44 5.16
N TYR A 85 -6.16 13.76 4.06
CA TYR A 85 -6.72 12.45 3.74
C TYR A 85 -6.33 11.39 4.77
N VAL A 86 -5.05 11.35 5.16
CA VAL A 86 -4.55 10.43 6.20
C VAL A 86 -5.24 10.70 7.53
N ASP A 87 -5.32 11.97 7.95
CA ASP A 87 -5.91 12.35 9.24
C ASP A 87 -7.41 12.02 9.30
N GLY A 88 -8.11 12.14 8.18
CA GLY A 88 -9.53 11.81 8.03
C GLY A 88 -9.82 10.35 7.60
N PHE A 89 -8.80 9.50 7.47
CA PHE A 89 -8.96 8.17 6.88
C PHE A 89 -9.84 7.25 7.74
N LEU A 90 -9.57 7.18 9.05
CA LEU A 90 -10.36 6.41 10.00
C LEU A 90 -11.32 7.34 10.74
N ARG A 91 -12.63 7.14 10.52
CA ARG A 91 -13.69 7.95 11.13
C ARG A 91 -13.98 7.51 12.56
N THR A 92 -14.67 8.37 13.31
CA THR A 92 -15.03 8.12 14.73
C THR A 92 -15.96 6.93 14.92
N ASP A 93 -16.74 6.56 13.90
CA ASP A 93 -17.60 5.38 13.88
C ASP A 93 -16.85 4.08 13.53
N GLY A 94 -15.52 4.16 13.31
CA GLY A 94 -14.68 3.02 12.95
C GLY A 94 -14.66 2.68 11.47
N SER A 95 -15.40 3.41 10.63
CA SER A 95 -15.38 3.23 9.16
C SER A 95 -14.17 3.93 8.51
N PHE A 96 -13.77 3.44 7.34
CA PHE A 96 -12.79 4.13 6.50
C PHE A 96 -13.46 5.15 5.58
N VAL A 97 -12.72 6.17 5.18
CA VAL A 97 -13.14 7.09 4.12
C VAL A 97 -13.44 6.32 2.82
N SER A 98 -14.55 6.65 2.18
CA SER A 98 -15.01 5.97 0.94
C SER A 98 -14.51 6.63 -0.34
N THR A 99 -13.81 7.75 -0.24
CA THR A 99 -13.24 8.46 -1.40
C THR A 99 -11.74 8.18 -1.55
N GLY A 100 -11.24 8.36 -2.77
CA GLY A 100 -9.82 8.24 -3.10
C GLY A 100 -9.17 9.59 -3.42
N LEU A 101 -7.87 9.54 -3.71
CA LEU A 101 -7.08 10.66 -4.24
C LEU A 101 -6.67 10.35 -5.68
N LEU A 102 -6.89 11.31 -6.58
CA LEU A 102 -6.39 11.24 -7.96
C LEU A 102 -5.24 12.23 -8.13
N PHE A 103 -4.07 11.71 -8.45
CA PHE A 103 -2.91 12.54 -8.80
C PHE A 103 -2.77 12.65 -10.31
N TYR A 104 -2.83 13.88 -10.83
CA TYR A 104 -2.64 14.16 -12.25
C TYR A 104 -1.56 15.24 -12.43
N GLY A 105 -0.70 15.07 -13.43
CA GLY A 105 0.39 15.99 -13.70
C GLY A 105 1.55 15.33 -14.45
N PRO A 106 2.59 16.10 -14.79
CA PRO A 106 3.70 15.61 -15.59
C PRO A 106 4.48 14.47 -14.89
N PRO A 107 5.23 13.65 -15.66
CA PRO A 107 6.22 12.74 -15.10
C PRO A 107 7.19 13.49 -14.18
N GLY A 108 7.68 12.83 -13.13
CA GLY A 108 8.63 13.43 -12.18
C GLY A 108 8.03 14.36 -11.13
N ALA A 109 6.74 14.71 -11.18
CA ALA A 109 6.08 15.54 -10.16
C ALA A 109 5.81 14.83 -8.81
N GLY A 110 6.33 13.60 -8.64
CA GLY A 110 6.23 12.86 -7.37
C GLY A 110 4.86 12.25 -7.03
N LYS A 111 4.00 12.02 -8.03
CA LYS A 111 2.67 11.38 -7.85
C LYS A 111 2.75 10.03 -7.13
N THR A 112 3.58 9.11 -7.63
CA THR A 112 3.81 7.80 -7.02
C THR A 112 4.38 7.93 -5.61
N HIS A 113 5.28 8.90 -5.39
CA HIS A 113 5.82 9.16 -4.04
C HIS A 113 4.72 9.56 -3.06
N LEU A 114 3.82 10.47 -3.45
CA LEU A 114 2.70 10.88 -2.61
C LEU A 114 1.75 9.71 -2.32
N ALA A 115 1.36 8.95 -3.34
CA ALA A 115 0.49 7.79 -3.16
C ALA A 115 1.07 6.75 -2.19
N VAL A 116 2.35 6.39 -2.37
CA VAL A 116 3.04 5.44 -1.49
C VAL A 116 3.26 6.03 -0.08
N SER A 117 3.50 7.34 0.01
CA SER A 117 3.62 8.03 1.30
C SER A 117 2.31 7.96 2.10
N VAL A 118 1.16 8.12 1.46
CA VAL A 118 -0.15 7.93 2.09
C VAL A 118 -0.28 6.51 2.64
N LEU A 119 -0.02 5.48 1.82
CA LEU A 119 -0.07 4.09 2.31
C LEU A 119 0.88 3.84 3.48
N ASN A 120 2.10 4.38 3.45
CA ASN A 120 3.05 4.26 4.55
C ASN A 120 2.53 4.91 5.83
N GLU A 121 1.89 6.08 5.76
CA GLU A 121 1.24 6.71 6.90
C GLU A 121 0.06 5.88 7.42
N LEU A 122 -0.76 5.31 6.54
CA LEU A 122 -1.89 4.44 6.92
C LEU A 122 -1.43 3.16 7.64
N ILE A 123 -0.38 2.51 7.13
CA ILE A 123 0.27 1.37 7.78
C ILE A 123 0.85 1.77 9.15
N SER A 124 1.49 2.94 9.21
CA SER A 124 2.18 3.42 10.41
C SER A 124 1.21 3.79 11.53
N ARG A 125 0.15 4.56 11.21
CA ARG A 125 -0.81 5.11 12.18
C ARG A 125 -1.94 4.16 12.51
N TYR A 126 -2.52 3.52 11.49
CA TYR A 126 -3.77 2.76 11.63
C TYR A 126 -3.58 1.25 11.44
N ARG A 127 -2.38 0.78 11.08
CA ARG A 127 -2.11 -0.63 10.74
C ARG A 127 -3.00 -1.14 9.60
N VAL A 128 -3.39 -0.24 8.71
CA VAL A 128 -4.16 -0.55 7.51
C VAL A 128 -3.18 -0.91 6.40
N GLY A 129 -3.28 -2.14 5.91
CA GLY A 129 -2.50 -2.58 4.74
C GLY A 129 -3.03 -1.97 3.46
N GLY A 130 -2.36 -2.26 2.35
CA GLY A 130 -2.87 -1.90 1.03
C GLY A 130 -2.11 -2.63 -0.06
N ARG A 131 -2.54 -2.43 -1.30
CA ARG A 131 -1.91 -3.00 -2.49
C ARG A 131 -1.43 -1.88 -3.40
N PHE A 132 -0.19 -1.99 -3.86
CA PHE A 132 0.34 -1.22 -4.98
C PHE A 132 0.24 -2.06 -6.23
N VAL A 133 -0.31 -1.47 -7.29
CA VAL A 133 -0.45 -2.10 -8.59
C VAL A 133 -0.02 -1.12 -9.67
N ASP A 134 0.88 -1.56 -10.53
CA ASP A 134 1.12 -0.91 -11.81
C ASP A 134 0.00 -1.30 -12.78
N PHE A 135 -0.75 -0.33 -13.28
CA PHE A 135 -1.96 -0.61 -14.06
C PHE A 135 -1.64 -1.30 -15.38
N THR A 136 -0.58 -0.89 -16.06
CA THR A 136 -0.10 -1.50 -17.31
C THR A 136 0.20 -2.99 -17.09
N SER A 137 0.96 -3.32 -16.05
CA SER A 137 1.32 -4.71 -15.70
C SER A 137 0.09 -5.53 -15.31
N LEU A 138 -0.87 -4.95 -14.59
CA LEU A 138 -2.13 -5.62 -14.25
C LEU A 138 -2.90 -6.01 -15.51
N ILE A 139 -3.04 -5.10 -16.46
CA ILE A 139 -3.73 -5.36 -17.73
C ILE A 139 -3.05 -6.50 -18.49
N HIS A 140 -1.73 -6.47 -18.63
CA HIS A 140 -0.98 -7.56 -19.28
C HIS A 140 -1.18 -8.90 -18.56
N LYS A 141 -1.16 -8.88 -17.22
CA LYS A 141 -1.39 -10.08 -16.41
C LYS A 141 -2.80 -10.64 -16.65
N ILE A 142 -3.83 -9.80 -16.66
CA ILE A 142 -5.20 -10.23 -16.97
C ILE A 142 -5.28 -10.79 -18.39
N GLN A 143 -4.65 -10.16 -19.38
CA GLN A 143 -4.63 -10.66 -20.76
C GLN A 143 -4.01 -12.05 -20.87
N SER A 144 -2.91 -12.31 -20.14
CA SER A 144 -2.26 -13.63 -20.12
C SER A 144 -3.12 -14.76 -19.54
N THR A 145 -4.20 -14.44 -18.80
CA THR A 145 -5.15 -15.45 -18.31
C THR A 145 -6.02 -16.05 -19.42
N PHE A 146 -6.05 -15.45 -20.60
CA PHE A 146 -6.77 -15.94 -21.77
C PHE A 146 -5.90 -16.78 -22.73
N ASP A 147 -4.60 -16.87 -22.47
CA ASP A 147 -3.69 -17.64 -23.32
C ASP A 147 -3.94 -19.15 -23.18
N PRO A 148 -3.80 -19.94 -24.27
CA PRO A 148 -3.93 -21.39 -24.21
C PRO A 148 -2.98 -22.01 -23.18
N GLY A 149 -3.52 -22.76 -22.22
CA GLY A 149 -2.74 -23.40 -21.16
C GLY A 149 -2.46 -22.53 -19.94
N SER A 150 -3.06 -21.34 -19.84
CA SER A 150 -2.96 -20.52 -18.64
C SER A 150 -3.54 -21.26 -17.41
N MET A 151 -2.76 -21.28 -16.33
CA MET A 151 -3.15 -21.91 -15.06
C MET A 151 -3.75 -20.91 -14.07
N GLU A 152 -3.71 -19.60 -14.37
CA GLU A 152 -4.23 -18.53 -13.51
C GLU A 152 -5.46 -17.92 -14.19
N SER A 153 -6.55 -17.81 -13.45
CA SER A 153 -7.80 -17.19 -13.92
C SER A 153 -7.79 -15.68 -13.71
N LYS A 154 -8.57 -14.96 -14.53
CA LYS A 154 -8.82 -13.51 -14.35
C LYS A 154 -9.24 -13.16 -12.91
N ARG A 155 -10.03 -14.02 -12.27
CA ARG A 155 -10.49 -13.82 -10.90
C ARG A 155 -9.33 -13.88 -9.89
N GLU A 156 -8.43 -14.86 -10.03
CA GLU A 156 -7.26 -14.98 -9.16
C GLU A 156 -6.31 -13.77 -9.30
N VAL A 157 -6.26 -13.15 -10.48
CA VAL A 157 -5.51 -11.91 -10.69
C VAL A 157 -6.18 -10.70 -10.03
N LEU A 158 -7.51 -10.60 -10.11
CA LEU A 158 -8.28 -9.43 -9.65
C LEU A 158 -8.63 -9.47 -8.16
N ASP A 159 -8.89 -10.63 -7.57
CA ASP A 159 -9.31 -10.76 -6.18
C ASP A 159 -8.33 -10.08 -5.19
N PRO A 160 -6.99 -10.19 -5.34
CA PRO A 160 -6.03 -9.48 -4.49
C PRO A 160 -5.96 -7.96 -4.72
N VAL A 161 -6.57 -7.46 -5.79
CA VAL A 161 -6.63 -6.02 -6.12
C VAL A 161 -7.94 -5.42 -5.60
N MET A 162 -9.05 -6.15 -5.72
CA MET A 162 -10.38 -5.67 -5.31
C MET A 162 -10.62 -5.83 -3.80
N ASN A 163 -10.02 -6.84 -3.16
CA ASN A 163 -10.30 -7.17 -1.76
C ASN A 163 -9.22 -6.65 -0.80
N VAL A 164 -8.83 -5.39 -0.94
CA VAL A 164 -7.86 -4.74 -0.06
C VAL A 164 -8.43 -3.46 0.54
N PRO A 165 -8.06 -3.11 1.78
CA PRO A 165 -8.61 -1.93 2.43
C PRO A 165 -8.09 -0.61 1.85
N PHE A 166 -6.99 -0.64 1.09
CA PHE A 166 -6.46 0.51 0.38
C PHE A 166 -5.74 0.06 -0.90
N LEU A 167 -6.06 0.68 -2.04
CA LEU A 167 -5.48 0.34 -3.34
C LEU A 167 -4.78 1.56 -3.95
N ILE A 168 -3.53 1.38 -4.37
CA ILE A 168 -2.79 2.32 -5.22
C ILE A 168 -2.74 1.74 -6.62
N ILE A 169 -3.23 2.50 -7.59
CA ILE A 169 -3.12 2.22 -9.02
C ILE A 169 -2.15 3.24 -9.61
N ASP A 170 -0.94 2.80 -9.97
CA ASP A 170 0.07 3.63 -10.61
C ASP A 170 -0.01 3.55 -12.13
N GLU A 171 0.57 4.56 -12.80
CA GLU A 171 0.59 4.68 -14.27
C GLU A 171 -0.79 4.69 -14.95
N LEU A 172 -1.82 5.14 -14.22
CA LEU A 172 -3.15 5.35 -14.77
C LEU A 172 -3.09 6.42 -15.88
N GLY A 173 -3.24 5.99 -17.13
CA GLY A 173 -3.19 6.86 -18.31
C GLY A 173 -1.90 6.75 -19.16
N ALA A 174 -1.00 5.83 -18.85
CA ALA A 174 0.16 5.55 -19.71
C ALA A 174 -0.23 4.94 -21.08
N GLN A 175 -1.41 4.29 -21.16
CA GLN A 175 -1.94 3.71 -22.38
C GLN A 175 -3.26 4.38 -22.80
N LYS A 176 -3.54 4.40 -24.11
CA LYS A 176 -4.87 4.79 -24.60
C LYS A 176 -5.89 3.77 -24.12
N PRO A 177 -6.93 4.18 -23.38
CA PRO A 177 -7.92 3.24 -22.89
C PRO A 177 -8.71 2.69 -24.08
N THR A 178 -8.63 1.37 -24.29
CA THR A 178 -9.57 0.63 -25.15
C THR A 178 -10.87 0.41 -24.37
N PRO A 179 -12.01 0.10 -25.03
CA PRO A 179 -13.25 -0.21 -24.32
C PRO A 179 -13.07 -1.31 -23.26
N TRP A 180 -12.31 -2.35 -23.60
CA TRP A 180 -11.99 -3.43 -22.65
C TRP A 180 -11.16 -2.95 -21.45
N VAL A 181 -10.18 -2.06 -21.64
CA VAL A 181 -9.42 -1.47 -20.52
C VAL A 181 -10.35 -0.61 -19.63
N GLN A 182 -11.31 0.09 -20.23
CA GLN A 182 -12.33 0.85 -19.47
C GLN A 182 -13.22 -0.08 -18.65
N ASP A 183 -13.66 -1.22 -19.19
CA ASP A 183 -14.45 -2.20 -18.44
C ASP A 183 -13.70 -2.75 -17.22
N ILE A 184 -12.39 -3.00 -17.36
CA ILE A 184 -11.54 -3.41 -16.23
C ILE A 184 -11.41 -2.29 -15.19
N LEU A 185 -11.28 -1.03 -15.64
CA LEU A 185 -11.26 0.10 -14.71
C LEU A 185 -12.57 0.18 -13.92
N TYR A 186 -13.73 0.15 -14.57
CA TYR A 186 -15.04 0.19 -13.89
C TYR A 186 -15.30 -0.97 -12.93
N LEU A 187 -14.60 -2.09 -13.11
CA LEU A 187 -14.69 -3.22 -12.20
C LEU A 187 -13.85 -3.00 -10.92
N ILE A 188 -12.81 -2.15 -10.99
CA ILE A 188 -11.89 -1.89 -9.88
C ILE A 188 -12.26 -0.61 -9.11
N ILE A 189 -12.75 0.43 -9.79
CA ILE A 189 -13.02 1.77 -9.21
C ILE A 189 -14.50 2.18 -9.29
#